data_AF-A0AAV7H8J0-F1
#
_entry.id   AF-A0AAV7H8J0-F1
#
_cell.length_a   1.000
_cell.length_b   1.000
_cell.length_c   1.000
_cell.angle_alpha   90.00
_cell.angle_beta   90.00
_cell.angle_gamma   90.00
#
_symmetry.space_group_name_H-M   'P 1'
#
loop_
_entity.id
_entity.type
_entity.pdbx_description
1 polymer ?
#
loop_
_entity_poly.entity_id
_entity_poly.type
_entity_poly.pdbx_seq_one_letter_code
_entity_poly.pdbx_strand_id
1 'polypeptide(L)'
;MSDCRNLFRNFRLLKAKQSSIGTTSFVVVDPLSTLSKIAKASDSWFHVDAACTCSACICPEFRQNIDGMNTHKWLLTNFDCSLLWVKDRSALIQSLSTIPEFLENKASKANAVVDFKDW
;
A
#
# COMPACT_ATOMS: atom_id res chain seq x y z
N MET A 1 10.82 -24.06 -27.55
CA MET A 1 11.46 -22.89 -26.92
C MET A 1 10.60 -21.67 -27.23
N SER A 2 9.59 -21.44 -26.40
CA SER A 2 8.68 -20.31 -26.49
C SER A 2 9.37 -19.02 -26.04
N ASP A 3 9.20 -17.99 -26.84
CA ASP A 3 9.85 -16.68 -26.76
C ASP A 3 9.61 -15.96 -25.42
N CYS A 4 10.63 -15.92 -24.57
CA CYS A 4 10.64 -15.17 -23.30
C CYS A 4 10.42 -13.66 -23.47
N ARG A 5 10.42 -13.11 -24.70
CA ARG A 5 10.17 -11.69 -24.97
C ARG A 5 8.71 -11.28 -24.78
N ASN A 6 7.75 -12.20 -24.80
CA ASN A 6 6.34 -11.87 -24.61
C ASN A 6 5.91 -11.75 -23.14
N LEU A 7 6.69 -12.26 -22.17
CA LEU A 7 6.38 -12.14 -20.74
C LEU A 7 6.55 -10.71 -20.19
N PHE A 8 7.37 -9.89 -20.86
CA PHE A 8 7.69 -8.53 -20.38
C PHE A 8 6.84 -7.43 -21.01
N ARG A 9 5.98 -7.74 -22.00
CA ARG A 9 5.15 -6.73 -22.67
C ARG A 9 4.07 -6.11 -21.77
N ASN A 10 3.66 -6.82 -20.71
CA ASN A 10 2.67 -6.34 -19.74
C ASN A 10 3.30 -5.73 -18.48
N PHE A 11 4.61 -5.84 -18.30
CA PHE A 11 5.32 -5.08 -17.27
C PHE A 11 5.67 -3.71 -17.85
N ARG A 12 4.68 -2.79 -17.86
CA ARG A 12 5.03 -1.37 -17.71
C ARG A 12 5.99 -1.32 -16.54
N LEU A 13 7.23 -0.87 -16.75
CA LEU A 13 8.19 -0.64 -15.66
C LEU A 13 7.42 0.04 -14.53
N LEU A 14 7.21 -0.67 -13.41
CA LEU A 14 6.49 -0.15 -12.27
C LEU A 14 7.34 0.99 -11.71
N LYS A 15 7.10 2.19 -12.20
CA LYS A 15 7.67 3.41 -11.63
C LYS A 15 6.93 3.61 -10.32
N ALA A 16 7.60 3.33 -9.21
CA ALA A 16 7.10 3.61 -7.88
C ALA A 16 7.86 4.81 -7.29
N LYS A 17 7.13 5.69 -6.62
CA LYS A 17 7.67 6.81 -5.85
C LYS A 17 7.22 6.67 -4.42
N GLN A 18 8.14 6.97 -3.50
CA GLN A 18 7.92 6.94 -2.06
C GLN A 18 7.95 8.36 -1.50
N SER A 19 7.15 8.61 -0.48
CA SER A 19 7.28 9.77 0.40
C SER A 19 7.12 9.33 1.85
N SER A 20 7.71 10.06 2.79
CA SER A 20 7.66 9.75 4.21
C SER A 20 7.08 10.89 5.02
N ILE A 21 6.33 10.52 6.06
CA ILE A 21 5.79 11.45 7.04
C ILE A 21 6.27 10.98 8.39
N GLY A 22 7.29 11.66 8.87
CA GLY A 22 8.04 11.23 10.03
C GLY A 22 9.12 10.22 9.65
N THR A 23 10.17 10.70 8.98
CA THR A 23 11.37 9.88 8.75
C THR A 23 11.91 9.33 10.08
N THR A 24 12.43 8.10 10.08
CA THR A 24 12.86 7.42 11.31
C THR A 24 13.87 8.21 12.12
N SER A 25 14.81 8.89 11.46
CA SER A 25 15.92 9.58 12.14
C SER A 25 15.52 10.93 12.74
N PHE A 26 14.69 11.70 12.03
CA PHE A 26 14.46 13.12 12.33
C PHE A 26 12.99 13.53 12.34
N VAL A 27 12.07 12.60 12.10
CA VAL A 27 10.62 12.84 12.06
C VAL A 27 10.25 13.91 11.02
N VAL A 28 11.01 13.97 9.91
CA VAL A 28 10.78 14.93 8.83
C VAL A 28 9.59 14.51 7.96
N VAL A 29 8.85 15.48 7.45
CA VAL A 29 7.66 15.29 6.60
C VAL A 29 7.95 15.75 5.18
N ASP A 30 7.76 14.86 4.20
CA ASP A 30 7.89 15.19 2.78
C ASP A 30 6.71 16.02 2.25
N PRO A 31 6.91 16.86 1.23
CA PRO A 31 5.84 17.66 0.61
C PRO A 31 4.92 16.81 -0.29
N LEU A 32 3.97 16.08 0.31
CA LEU A 32 3.09 15.12 -0.37
C LEU A 32 2.31 15.71 -1.56
N SER A 33 1.80 16.94 -1.44
CA SER A 33 1.03 17.59 -2.51
C SER A 33 1.89 17.80 -3.77
N THR A 34 3.16 18.16 -3.58
CA THR A 34 4.10 18.33 -4.69
C THR A 34 4.49 16.97 -5.27
N LEU A 35 4.88 16.02 -4.41
CA LEU A 35 5.32 14.70 -4.85
C LEU A 35 4.22 13.89 -5.55
N SER A 36 2.99 13.95 -5.05
CA SER A 36 1.83 13.29 -5.67
C SER A 36 1.51 13.82 -7.06
N LYS A 37 1.62 15.14 -7.28
CA LYS A 37 1.47 15.75 -8.62
C LYS A 37 2.53 15.24 -9.59
N ILE A 38 3.79 15.14 -9.14
CA ILE A 38 4.89 14.62 -9.96
C ILE A 38 4.68 13.12 -10.24
N ALA A 39 4.23 12.34 -9.26
CA ALA A 39 3.93 10.92 -9.46
C ALA A 39 2.78 10.71 -10.46
N LYS A 40 1.73 11.53 -10.36
CA LYS A 40 0.61 11.53 -11.31
C LYS A 40 1.06 11.92 -12.72
N ALA A 41 1.90 12.94 -12.86
CA ALA A 41 2.44 13.38 -14.14
C ALA A 41 3.34 12.32 -14.81
N SER A 42 3.96 11.44 -14.02
CA SER A 42 4.82 10.36 -14.52
C SER A 42 4.14 8.99 -14.58
N ASP A 43 2.81 8.93 -14.38
CA ASP A 43 2.01 7.70 -14.34
C ASP A 43 2.65 6.62 -13.44
N SER A 44 3.05 7.05 -12.25
CA SER A 44 3.82 6.26 -11.29
C SER A 44 2.97 5.94 -10.06
N TRP A 45 3.15 4.74 -9.51
CA TRP A 45 2.62 4.40 -8.19
C TRP A 45 3.21 5.34 -7.15
N PHE A 46 2.38 5.82 -6.22
CA PHE A 46 2.80 6.74 -5.16
C PHE A 46 2.42 6.15 -3.81
N HIS A 47 3.41 5.77 -3.01
CA HIS A 47 3.23 5.27 -1.65
C HIS A 47 3.69 6.33 -0.64
N VAL A 48 2.91 6.45 0.44
CA VAL A 48 3.19 7.32 1.59
C VAL A 48 3.47 6.42 2.78
N ASP A 49 4.67 6.52 3.33
CA ASP A 49 5.08 5.82 4.56
C ASP A 49 4.90 6.76 5.74
N ALA A 50 4.10 6.33 6.69
CA ALA A 50 3.85 7.06 7.91
C ALA A 50 3.82 6.16 9.13
N ALA A 51 4.66 5.14 9.10
CA ALA A 51 4.78 4.16 10.17
C ALA A 51 4.93 4.83 11.55
N CYS A 52 5.79 5.84 11.68
CA CYS A 52 6.14 6.41 12.99
C CYS A 52 5.18 7.49 13.50
N THR A 53 4.50 8.27 12.64
CA THR A 53 3.79 9.48 13.08
C THR A 53 2.29 9.47 12.83
N CYS A 54 1.76 8.52 12.05
CA CYS A 54 0.34 8.54 11.68
C CYS A 54 -0.61 8.38 12.85
N SER A 55 -0.18 7.81 13.97
CA SER A 55 -1.01 7.70 15.17
C SER A 55 -1.42 9.08 15.71
N ALA A 56 -0.57 10.10 15.55
CA ALA A 56 -0.92 11.48 15.90
C ALA A 56 -2.06 12.03 15.03
N CYS A 57 -2.21 11.54 13.80
CA CYS A 57 -3.24 11.99 12.87
C CYS A 57 -4.66 11.56 13.25
N ILE A 58 -4.84 10.79 14.34
CA ILE A 58 -6.16 10.59 14.96
C ILE A 58 -6.67 11.92 15.53
N CYS A 59 -5.78 12.76 16.04
CA CYS A 59 -6.12 14.08 16.54
C CYS A 59 -6.38 15.05 15.37
N PRO A 60 -7.47 15.85 15.40
CA PRO A 60 -7.84 16.76 14.31
C PRO A 60 -6.74 17.73 13.89
N GLU A 61 -5.92 18.19 14.85
CA GLU A 61 -4.83 19.14 14.64
C GLU A 61 -3.66 18.58 13.81
N PHE A 62 -3.52 17.25 13.74
CA PHE A 62 -2.49 16.57 12.95
C PHE A 62 -3.08 15.78 11.76
N ARG A 63 -4.40 15.87 11.53
CA ARG A 63 -5.14 15.10 10.52
C ARG A 63 -4.74 15.42 9.08
N GLN A 64 -4.20 16.61 8.84
CA GLN A 64 -3.81 17.09 7.51
C GLN A 64 -2.72 16.24 6.84
N ASN A 65 -2.11 15.32 7.58
CA ASN A 65 -0.90 14.69 7.13
C ASN A 65 -1.08 13.36 6.39
N ILE A 66 -2.04 12.42 6.63
CA ILE A 66 -1.77 11.04 6.13
C ILE A 66 -2.94 10.04 5.95
N ASP A 67 -2.70 9.09 5.02
CA ASP A 67 -3.26 7.73 4.89
C ASP A 67 -2.13 6.67 5.06
N GLY A 68 -2.20 5.78 6.08
CA GLY A 68 -1.20 4.72 6.36
C GLY A 68 -0.57 4.76 7.77
N MET A 69 -0.53 3.66 8.56
CA MET A 69 -0.09 3.70 9.98
C MET A 69 0.52 2.38 10.50
N ASN A 70 1.59 2.45 11.32
CA ASN A 70 2.00 1.31 12.17
C ASN A 70 1.52 1.51 13.61
N THR A 71 0.50 0.77 14.01
CA THR A 71 -0.13 0.88 15.34
C THR A 71 0.79 0.39 16.45
N HIS A 72 1.72 -0.52 16.15
CA HIS A 72 2.67 -1.04 17.13
C HIS A 72 3.78 -0.05 17.53
N LYS A 73 3.80 1.17 16.96
CA LYS A 73 4.73 2.23 17.34
C LYS A 73 4.11 3.17 18.37
N TRP A 74 3.10 3.95 17.98
CA TRP A 74 2.51 5.01 18.82
C TRP A 74 1.00 4.85 19.05
N LEU A 75 0.45 3.65 18.83
CA LEU A 75 -0.95 3.33 19.13
C LEU A 75 -1.10 2.18 20.14
N LEU A 76 -0.12 1.99 21.01
CA LEU A 76 -0.16 1.06 22.15
C LEU A 76 -0.53 -0.39 21.79
N THR A 77 -0.26 -0.80 20.56
CA THR A 77 -0.44 -2.18 20.10
C THR A 77 0.89 -2.91 20.26
N ASN A 78 0.87 -4.17 20.70
CA ASN A 78 2.09 -4.97 20.74
C ASN A 78 2.58 -5.29 19.31
N PHE A 79 3.88 -5.49 19.16
CA PHE A 79 4.49 -5.92 17.90
C PHE A 79 4.01 -7.34 17.53
N ASP A 80 3.59 -7.66 16.29
CA ASP A 80 3.53 -6.84 15.06
C ASP A 80 2.11 -6.33 14.72
N CYS A 81 1.98 -5.06 14.31
CA CYS A 81 0.72 -4.53 13.75
C CYS A 81 0.91 -3.31 12.84
N SER A 82 0.67 -3.48 11.54
CA SER A 82 0.84 -2.45 10.51
C SER A 82 -0.40 -2.38 9.63
N LEU A 83 -0.84 -1.17 9.29
CA LEU A 83 -2.06 -0.92 8.53
C LEU A 83 -1.72 -0.33 7.16
N LEU A 84 -2.12 -1.04 6.12
CA LEU A 84 -1.99 -0.63 4.72
C LEU A 84 -3.36 -0.18 4.19
N TRP A 85 -3.43 1.05 3.69
CA TRP A 85 -4.57 1.51 2.91
C TRP A 85 -4.16 1.67 1.46
N VAL A 86 -4.99 1.15 0.56
CA VAL A 86 -4.84 1.32 -0.89
C VAL A 86 -6.10 1.92 -1.47
N LYS A 87 -5.93 2.78 -2.46
CA LYS A 87 -7.05 3.39 -3.19
C LYS A 87 -7.79 2.38 -4.07
N ASP A 88 -7.05 1.44 -4.66
CA ASP A 88 -7.58 0.39 -5.50
C ASP A 88 -6.95 -0.96 -5.10
N ARG A 89 -7.76 -1.84 -4.54
CA ARG A 89 -7.33 -3.18 -4.10
C ARG A 89 -7.08 -4.14 -5.26
N SER A 90 -7.62 -3.86 -6.45
CA SER A 90 -7.52 -4.77 -7.60
C SER A 90 -6.07 -4.98 -8.04
N ALA A 91 -5.23 -3.94 -7.89
CA ALA A 91 -3.80 -4.02 -8.17
C ALA A 91 -3.07 -5.04 -7.28
N LEU A 92 -3.44 -5.12 -5.99
CA LEU A 92 -2.89 -6.10 -5.06
C LEU A 92 -3.38 -7.51 -5.40
N ILE A 93 -4.69 -7.66 -5.55
CA ILE A 93 -5.32 -8.96 -5.89
C ILE A 93 -4.74 -9.53 -7.19
N GLN A 94 -4.61 -8.71 -8.24
CA GLN A 94 -4.05 -9.16 -9.52
C GLN A 94 -2.59 -9.61 -9.39
N SER A 95 -1.83 -9.01 -8.47
CA SER A 95 -0.40 -9.28 -8.31
C SER A 95 -0.11 -10.41 -7.32
N LEU A 96 -0.95 -10.58 -6.30
CA LEU A 96 -0.70 -11.44 -5.14
C LEU A 96 -1.61 -12.68 -5.09
N SER A 97 -2.70 -12.68 -5.88
CA SER A 97 -3.69 -13.75 -5.80
C SER A 97 -3.12 -15.12 -6.15
N THR A 98 -3.33 -16.06 -5.25
CA THR A 98 -3.07 -17.49 -5.46
C THR A 98 -4.29 -18.31 -5.03
N ILE A 99 -4.74 -19.23 -5.89
CA ILE A 99 -5.94 -20.03 -5.61
C ILE A 99 -5.57 -21.51 -5.76
N PRO A 100 -4.90 -22.09 -4.74
CA PRO A 100 -4.74 -23.53 -4.70
C PRO A 100 -6.09 -24.20 -4.40
N GLU A 101 -6.31 -25.40 -4.95
CA GLU A 101 -7.59 -26.11 -4.85
C GLU A 101 -8.08 -26.29 -3.41
N PHE A 102 -7.18 -26.47 -2.45
CA PHE A 102 -7.52 -26.69 -1.04
C PHE A 102 -8.00 -25.42 -0.30
N LEU A 103 -7.82 -24.23 -0.88
CA LEU A 103 -8.37 -22.97 -0.33
C LEU A 103 -9.68 -22.56 -1.00
N GLU A 104 -10.14 -23.31 -2.01
CA GLU A 104 -11.39 -23.01 -2.68
C GLU A 104 -12.60 -23.18 -1.76
N ASN A 105 -13.46 -22.17 -1.76
CA ASN A 105 -14.72 -22.23 -1.03
C ASN A 105 -15.82 -21.47 -1.80
N LYS A 106 -17.08 -21.76 -1.49
CA LYS A 106 -18.24 -21.17 -2.18
C LYS A 106 -18.33 -19.66 -1.98
N ALA A 107 -17.92 -19.14 -0.82
CA ALA A 107 -18.04 -17.72 -0.50
C ALA A 107 -17.08 -16.86 -1.33
N SER A 108 -15.82 -17.29 -1.46
CA SER A 108 -14.82 -16.66 -2.33
C SER A 108 -15.24 -16.73 -3.80
N LYS A 109 -15.74 -17.89 -4.27
CA LYS A 109 -16.23 -18.05 -5.65
C LYS A 109 -17.44 -17.17 -5.97
N ALA A 110 -18.31 -16.94 -4.99
CA ALA A 110 -19.45 -16.03 -5.11
C ALA A 110 -19.06 -14.56 -4.93
N ASN A 111 -17.78 -14.24 -4.69
CA ASN A 111 -17.26 -12.90 -4.41
C ASN A 111 -18.00 -12.21 -3.25
N ALA A 112 -18.45 -13.01 -2.27
CA ALA A 112 -19.23 -12.55 -1.14
C ALA A 112 -18.38 -12.12 0.08
N VAL A 113 -17.07 -12.39 0.02
CA VAL A 113 -16.10 -12.13 1.09
C VAL A 113 -14.84 -11.48 0.54
N VAL A 114 -14.03 -10.91 1.43
CA VAL A 114 -12.70 -10.38 1.10
C VAL A 114 -11.65 -11.39 1.55
N ASP A 115 -10.91 -11.94 0.59
CA ASP A 115 -9.78 -12.82 0.85
C ASP A 115 -8.51 -12.00 1.07
N PHE A 116 -8.20 -11.68 2.34
CA PHE A 116 -7.03 -10.87 2.69
C PHE A 116 -5.68 -11.51 2.33
N LYS A 117 -5.64 -12.80 1.99
CA LYS A 117 -4.43 -13.46 1.44
C LYS A 117 -3.99 -12.90 0.08
N ASP A 118 -4.91 -12.23 -0.63
CA ASP A 118 -4.68 -11.68 -1.97
C ASP A 118 -4.35 -10.17 -1.92
N TRP A 119 -4.11 -9.64 -0.72
CA TRP A 119 -3.79 -8.22 -0.49
C TRP A 119 -2.33 -8.03 -0.13
#